data_AF-A0A4Y2XBL3-F1
#
_entry.id   AF-A0A4Y2XBL3-F1
#
_cell.length_a   1.000
_cell.length_b   1.000
_cell.length_c   1.000
_cell.angle_alpha   90.00
_cell.angle_beta   90.00
_cell.angle_gamma   90.00
#
_symmetry.space_group_name_H-M   'P 1'
#
loop_
_entity.id
_entity.type
_entity.pdbx_description
1 polymer ?
#
loop_
_entity_poly.entity_id
_entity_poly.type
_entity_poly.pdbx_seq_one_letter_code
_entity_poly.pdbx_strand_id
1 'polypeptide(L)'
;MLANLFTELDTSTDHIIALPDTLSSRNNFCEIFFSDFSFQNKAHSAFLIKDLFEEVVYKEFQDYHITATDASKSHSFTSIAGISNLQSFVYRIHPINSIFTAGALAICQILVCSKLATNLS
;
A
#
# COMPACT_ATOMS: atom_id res chain seq x y z
N MET A 1 7.26 21.53 4.75
CA MET A 1 6.27 21.79 3.69
C MET A 1 5.31 20.58 3.54
N LEU A 2 4.76 20.09 4.66
CA LEU A 2 3.78 18.99 4.72
C LEU A 2 2.52 19.38 5.52
N ALA A 3 2.64 20.35 6.45
CA ALA A 3 1.55 20.81 7.32
C ALA A 3 0.30 21.32 6.56
N ASN A 4 0.48 21.94 5.38
CA ASN A 4 -0.64 22.42 4.56
C ASN A 4 -1.25 21.34 3.65
N LEU A 5 -0.65 20.15 3.53
CA LEU A 5 -1.23 19.04 2.75
C LEU A 5 -2.27 18.27 3.57
N PHE A 6 -2.07 18.22 4.89
CA PHE A 6 -2.99 17.53 5.81
C PHE A 6 -4.27 18.32 6.09
N THR A 7 -4.29 19.64 5.86
CA THR A 7 -5.49 20.47 6.07
C THR A 7 -6.62 20.16 5.09
N GLU A 8 -6.33 19.51 3.96
CA GLU A 8 -7.33 19.08 2.97
C GLU A 8 -7.80 17.64 3.16
N LEU A 9 -7.14 16.87 4.05
CA LEU A 9 -7.58 15.52 4.38
C LEU A 9 -8.65 15.59 5.47
N ASP A 10 -9.77 14.89 5.28
CA ASP A 10 -10.75 14.64 6.35
C ASP A 10 -10.21 13.55 7.29
N THR A 11 -9.02 13.75 7.86
CA THR A 11 -8.31 12.75 8.64
C THR A 11 -7.43 13.44 9.68
N SER A 12 -7.62 13.07 10.95
CA SER A 12 -6.74 13.51 12.04
C SER A 12 -5.32 12.97 11.83
N THR A 13 -4.31 13.80 12.13
CA THR A 13 -2.90 13.40 12.12
C THR A 13 -2.62 12.22 13.04
N ASP A 14 -3.44 12.03 14.09
CA ASP A 14 -3.35 10.90 15.02
C ASP A 14 -3.69 9.54 14.37
N HIS A 15 -4.24 9.55 13.15
CA HIS A 15 -4.53 8.36 12.36
C HIS A 15 -3.48 8.07 11.28
N ILE A 16 -2.37 8.83 11.25
CA ILE A 16 -1.28 8.62 10.30
C ILE A 16 -0.22 7.71 10.93
N ILE A 17 0.06 6.58 10.27
CA ILE A 17 1.19 5.73 10.62
C ILE A 17 2.44 6.32 9.98
N ALA A 18 3.29 6.96 10.79
CA ALA A 18 4.61 7.41 10.35
C ALA A 18 5.66 6.31 10.61
N LEU A 19 6.52 6.05 9.62
CA LEU A 19 7.72 5.25 9.83
C LEU A 19 8.73 6.07 10.64
N PRO A 20 9.54 5.45 11.52
CA PRO A 20 10.55 6.17 12.28
C PRO A 20 11.57 6.85 11.34
N ASP A 21 11.99 8.06 11.69
CA ASP A 21 12.91 8.94 10.93
C ASP A 21 14.31 8.32 10.65
N THR A 22 14.53 7.08 11.05
CA THR A 22 15.81 6.36 10.93
C THR A 22 16.05 5.76 9.54
N LEU A 23 15.04 5.70 8.67
CA LEU A 23 15.24 5.42 7.24
C LEU A 23 15.85 6.66 6.59
N SER A 24 17.19 6.79 6.70
CA SER A 24 18.01 7.78 6.03
C SER A 24 17.44 8.10 4.65
N SER A 25 16.94 9.34 4.51
CA SER A 25 16.31 9.86 3.31
C SER A 25 17.35 9.99 2.20
N ARG A 26 17.75 8.88 1.61
CA ARG A 26 18.43 8.87 0.31
C ARG A 26 17.39 9.20 -0.74
N ASN A 27 17.03 10.49 -0.89
CA ASN A 27 16.25 11.05 -1.99
C ASN A 27 15.14 10.11 -2.54
N ASN A 28 14.30 9.56 -1.66
CA ASN A 28 13.13 8.82 -2.12
C ASN A 28 12.12 9.87 -2.55
N PHE A 29 12.04 10.13 -3.86
CA PHE A 29 10.96 10.90 -4.46
C PHE A 29 9.65 10.17 -4.09
N CYS A 30 8.87 10.76 -3.20
CA CYS A 30 7.49 10.34 -2.99
C CYS A 30 6.69 10.94 -4.15
N GLU A 31 6.73 10.27 -5.31
CA GLU A 31 5.88 10.63 -6.43
C GLU A 31 4.47 10.14 -6.13
N ILE A 32 3.61 11.07 -5.72
CA ILE A 32 2.18 10.84 -5.66
C ILE A 32 1.68 10.99 -7.10
N PHE A 33 1.40 9.86 -7.76
CA PHE A 33 0.83 9.84 -9.09
C PHE A 33 -0.63 10.31 -9.02
N PHE A 34 -0.87 11.58 -9.32
CA PHE A 34 -2.20 12.16 -9.54
C PHE A 34 -2.72 11.95 -10.96
N SER A 35 -2.06 11.13 -11.77
CA SER A 35 -2.44 10.86 -13.14
C SER A 35 -3.77 10.09 -13.20
N ASP A 36 -4.65 10.53 -14.10
CA ASP A 36 -5.90 9.84 -14.41
C ASP A 36 -5.60 8.56 -15.22
N PHE A 37 -5.39 7.44 -14.54
CA PHE A 37 -5.20 6.15 -15.18
C PHE A 37 -6.55 5.55 -15.62
N SER A 38 -6.59 4.93 -16.81
CA SER A 38 -7.82 4.34 -17.36
C SER A 38 -8.50 3.31 -16.44
N PHE A 39 -7.74 2.61 -15.62
CA PHE A 39 -8.29 1.63 -14.66
C PHE A 39 -9.06 2.27 -13.50
N GLN A 40 -8.93 3.59 -13.27
CA GLN A 40 -9.65 4.32 -12.22
C GLN A 40 -11.12 4.60 -12.58
N ASN A 41 -11.53 4.36 -13.82
CA ASN A 41 -12.92 4.56 -14.23
C ASN A 41 -13.85 3.52 -13.60
N LYS A 42 -14.67 3.95 -12.63
CA LYS A 42 -15.65 3.13 -11.92
C LYS A 42 -16.72 2.46 -12.80
N ALA A 43 -16.89 2.88 -14.05
CA ALA A 43 -17.83 2.26 -14.99
C ALA A 43 -17.27 0.97 -15.63
N HIS A 44 -15.97 0.73 -15.55
CA HIS A 44 -15.35 -0.47 -16.09
C HIS A 44 -15.69 -1.72 -15.27
N SER A 45 -15.80 -2.86 -15.94
CA SER A 45 -15.95 -4.15 -15.26
C SER A 45 -14.65 -4.51 -14.53
N ALA A 46 -14.73 -5.35 -13.50
CA ALA A 46 -13.55 -5.78 -12.75
C ALA A 46 -12.49 -6.45 -13.65
N PHE A 47 -12.90 -7.21 -14.67
CA PHE A 47 -12.00 -7.80 -15.65
C PHE A 47 -11.24 -6.73 -16.45
N LEU A 48 -11.94 -5.72 -16.96
CA LEU A 48 -11.33 -4.63 -17.71
C LEU A 48 -10.39 -3.78 -16.83
N ILE A 49 -10.78 -3.51 -15.58
CA ILE A 49 -9.93 -2.81 -14.62
C ILE A 49 -8.61 -3.55 -14.41
N LYS A 50 -8.66 -4.89 -14.27
CA LYS A 50 -7.47 -5.72 -14.11
C LYS A 50 -6.54 -5.60 -15.33
N ASP A 51 -7.07 -5.76 -16.54
CA ASP A 51 -6.24 -5.72 -17.76
C ASP A 51 -5.59 -4.34 -17.95
N LEU A 52 -6.36 -3.26 -17.71
CA LEU A 52 -5.84 -1.88 -17.77
C LEU A 52 -4.80 -1.60 -16.69
N PHE A 53 -4.97 -2.16 -15.49
CA PHE A 53 -3.98 -2.04 -14.41
C PHE A 53 -2.68 -2.75 -14.77
N GLU A 54 -2.76 -4.00 -15.25
CA GLU A 54 -1.58 -4.76 -15.68
C GLU A 54 -0.83 -4.06 -16.83
N GLU A 55 -1.55 -3.47 -17.77
CA GLU A 55 -0.95 -2.67 -18.85
C GLU A 55 -0.18 -1.45 -18.32
N VAL A 56 -0.78 -0.69 -17.39
CA VAL A 56 -0.10 0.48 -16.78
C VAL A 56 1.12 0.05 -15.98
N VAL A 57 1.00 -1.00 -15.16
CA VAL A 57 2.12 -1.54 -14.38
C VAL A 57 3.28 -1.94 -15.31
N TYR A 58 2.96 -2.62 -16.41
CA TYR A 58 3.98 -3.03 -17.38
C TYR A 58 4.64 -1.84 -18.10
N LYS A 59 3.88 -0.80 -18.47
CA LYS A 59 4.42 0.33 -19.24
C LYS A 59 5.17 1.35 -18.37
N GLU A 60 4.57 1.73 -17.25
CA GLU A 60 5.03 2.87 -16.43
C GLU A 60 5.86 2.41 -15.24
N PHE A 61 5.68 1.16 -14.77
CA PHE A 61 6.24 0.69 -13.50
C PHE A 61 7.09 -0.58 -13.60
N GLN A 62 7.50 -1.01 -14.81
CA GLN A 62 8.27 -2.24 -15.02
C GLN A 62 9.58 -2.33 -14.21
N ASP A 63 10.25 -1.20 -14.01
CA ASP A 63 11.54 -1.13 -13.31
C ASP A 63 11.38 -0.84 -11.81
N TYR A 64 10.14 -0.76 -11.32
CA TYR A 64 9.83 -0.46 -9.92
C TYR A 64 9.57 -1.73 -9.12
N HIS A 65 10.03 -1.72 -7.86
CA HIS A 65 9.57 -2.67 -6.86
C HIS A 65 8.24 -2.17 -6.28
N ILE A 66 7.14 -2.77 -6.73
CA ILE A 66 5.80 -2.41 -6.30
C ILE A 66 5.48 -3.18 -5.02
N THR A 67 5.01 -2.47 -4.02
CA THR A 67 4.38 -3.07 -2.84
C THR A 67 3.07 -2.36 -2.57
N ALA A 68 2.02 -3.11 -2.32
CA ALA A 68 0.72 -2.59 -1.93
C ALA A 68 0.21 -3.40 -0.75
N THR A 69 -0.40 -2.71 0.21
CA THR A 69 -0.97 -3.34 1.41
C THR A 69 -2.34 -2.77 1.67
N ASP A 70 -3.23 -3.62 2.17
CA ASP A 70 -4.54 -3.22 2.64
C ASP A 70 -4.80 -3.82 4.03
N ALA A 71 -5.59 -3.11 4.82
CA ALA A 71 -6.07 -3.57 6.09
C ALA A 71 -7.58 -3.30 6.16
N SER A 72 -8.32 -4.28 6.66
CA SER A 72 -9.77 -4.19 6.76
C SER A 72 -10.22 -4.55 8.17
N LYS A 73 -11.21 -3.81 8.68
CA LYS A 73 -11.86 -4.08 9.95
C LYS A 73 -13.37 -4.01 9.76
N SER A 74 -14.03 -5.09 10.17
CA SER A 74 -15.48 -5.20 10.31
C SER A 74 -15.82 -5.44 11.79
N HIS A 75 -17.10 -5.59 12.10
CA HIS A 75 -17.53 -5.92 13.45
C HIS A 75 -16.96 -7.27 13.95
N SER A 76 -16.83 -8.25 13.05
CA SER A 76 -16.47 -9.63 13.42
C SER A 76 -15.04 -10.01 13.06
N PHE A 77 -14.41 -9.29 12.12
CA PHE A 77 -13.12 -9.66 11.56
C PHE A 77 -12.20 -8.47 11.40
N THR A 78 -10.91 -8.71 11.63
CA THR A 78 -9.83 -7.85 11.20
C THR A 78 -8.92 -8.67 10.27
N SER A 79 -8.56 -8.11 9.13
CA SER A 79 -7.71 -8.77 8.14
C SER A 79 -6.66 -7.83 7.56
N ILE A 80 -5.59 -8.42 7.07
CA ILE A 80 -4.53 -7.73 6.34
C ILE A 80 -4.29 -8.46 5.03
N ALA A 81 -3.97 -7.70 3.99
CA ALA A 81 -3.55 -8.22 2.71
C ALA A 81 -2.36 -7.41 2.21
N GLY A 82 -1.53 -8.04 1.38
CA GLY A 82 -0.45 -7.33 0.72
C GLY A 82 0.04 -8.09 -0.50
N ILE A 83 0.61 -7.34 -1.43
CA ILE A 83 1.20 -7.86 -2.65
C ILE A 83 2.49 -7.11 -2.95
N SER A 84 3.45 -7.85 -3.49
CA SER A 84 4.69 -7.36 -4.06
C SER A 84 4.93 -8.06 -5.40
N ASN A 85 5.97 -7.65 -6.13
CA ASN A 85 6.39 -8.34 -7.35
C ASN A 85 6.73 -9.83 -7.13
N LEU A 86 6.91 -10.28 -5.89
CA LEU A 86 7.42 -11.61 -5.56
C LEU A 86 6.44 -12.47 -4.77
N GLN A 87 5.70 -11.86 -3.85
CA GLN A 87 4.81 -12.56 -2.94
C GLN A 87 3.55 -11.74 -2.68
N SER A 88 2.45 -12.45 -2.45
CA SER A 88 1.22 -11.91 -1.92
C SER A 88 0.82 -12.66 -0.65
N PHE A 89 0.05 -12.01 0.22
CA PHE A 89 -0.50 -12.61 1.42
C PHE A 89 -1.89 -12.07 1.73
N VAL A 90 -2.68 -12.89 2.41
CA VAL A 90 -3.97 -12.52 3.00
C VAL A 90 -4.11 -13.25 4.33
N TYR A 91 -4.29 -12.52 5.42
CA TYR A 91 -4.43 -13.10 6.76
C TYR A 91 -5.63 -12.52 7.51
N ARG A 92 -6.30 -13.39 8.27
CA ARG A 92 -7.16 -12.95 9.39
C ARG A 92 -6.29 -12.82 10.62
N ILE A 93 -6.34 -11.65 11.26
CA ILE A 93 -5.65 -11.39 12.52
C ILE A 93 -6.66 -11.30 13.65
N HIS A 94 -6.18 -11.28 14.89
CA HIS A 94 -7.06 -11.24 16.05
C HIS A 94 -8.00 -10.02 15.98
N PRO A 95 -9.33 -10.18 16.18
CA PRO A 95 -10.30 -9.09 16.03
C PRO A 95 -10.08 -7.89 16.97
N ILE A 96 -9.32 -8.08 18.05
CA ILE A 96 -8.92 -7.01 18.99
C ILE A 96 -8.12 -5.91 18.30
N ASN A 97 -7.40 -6.24 17.21
CA ASN A 97 -6.59 -5.26 16.51
C ASN A 97 -7.50 -4.17 15.93
N SER A 98 -7.13 -2.92 16.19
CA SER A 98 -7.73 -1.77 15.52
C SER A 98 -7.36 -1.78 14.04
N ILE A 99 -8.07 -1.00 13.24
CA ILE A 99 -7.72 -0.81 11.82
C ILE A 99 -6.30 -0.24 11.67
N PHE A 100 -5.89 0.62 12.60
CA PHE A 100 -4.56 1.22 12.64
C PHE A 100 -3.48 0.16 12.89
N THR A 101 -3.67 -0.70 13.90
CA THR A 101 -2.74 -1.80 14.17
C THR A 101 -2.67 -2.77 12.99
N ALA A 102 -3.81 -3.08 12.37
CA ALA A 102 -3.85 -3.93 11.18
C ALA A 102 -3.04 -3.33 10.02
N GLY A 103 -3.18 -2.03 9.75
CA GLY A 103 -2.37 -1.33 8.74
C GLY A 103 -0.86 -1.43 9.02
N ALA A 104 -0.46 -1.18 10.27
CA ALA A 104 0.95 -1.29 10.67
C ALA A 104 1.48 -2.73 10.47
N LEU A 105 0.69 -3.74 10.80
CA LEU A 105 1.06 -5.15 10.59
C LEU A 105 1.16 -5.51 9.11
N ALA A 106 0.27 -4.99 8.26
CA ALA A 106 0.33 -5.22 6.81
C ALA A 106 1.63 -4.67 6.22
N ILE A 107 2.03 -3.46 6.63
CA ILE A 107 3.31 -2.84 6.24
C ILE A 107 4.50 -3.68 6.74
N CYS A 108 4.52 -4.06 8.02
CA CYS A 108 5.59 -4.92 8.55
C CYS A 108 5.71 -6.23 7.76
N GLN A 109 4.58 -6.86 7.46
CA GLN A 109 4.56 -8.12 6.73
C GLN A 109 5.10 -7.97 5.30
N ILE A 110 4.70 -6.94 4.55
CA ILE A 110 5.17 -6.77 3.18
C ILE A 110 6.66 -6.42 3.13
N LEU A 111 7.17 -5.68 4.11
CA LEU A 111 8.60 -5.38 4.23
C LEU A 111 9.41 -6.65 4.48
N VAL A 112 8.91 -7.57 5.32
CA VAL A 112 9.55 -8.88 5.52
C VAL A 112 9.54 -9.71 4.23
N CYS A 113 8.39 -9.80 3.56
CA CYS A 113 8.28 -10.49 2.26
C CYS A 113 9.23 -9.89 1.20
N SER A 114 9.41 -8.57 1.20
CA SER A 114 10.29 -7.88 0.24
C SER A 114 11.77 -8.02 0.59
N LYS A 115 12.15 -8.06 1.87
CA LYS A 115 13.54 -8.18 2.32
C LYS A 115 14.10 -9.61 2.20
N LEU A 116 13.24 -10.62 2.27
CA LEU A 116 13.63 -12.01 2.03
C LEU A 116 14.11 -12.22 0.57
N ALA A 117 13.64 -11.40 -0.36
CA ALA A 117 14.03 -11.49 -1.75
C ALA A 117 15.42 -10.94 -2.07
N THR A 118 15.80 -9.82 -1.44
CA THR A 118 17.10 -9.15 -1.69
C THR A 118 18.28 -9.87 -1.06
N ASN A 119 18.05 -10.79 -0.11
CA ASN A 119 19.10 -11.61 0.49
C ASN A 119 19.33 -12.94 -0.25
N LEU A 120 18.59 -13.19 -1.34
CA LEU A 120 18.70 -14.38 -2.18
C LEU A 120 19.23 -14.08 -3.59
N SER A 121 19.60 -12.82 -3.89
CA SER A 121 20.21 -12.38 -5.15
C SER A 121 21.68 -12.04 -4.98
#